data_AF-A0A933ZV61-F1
#
_entry.id   AF-A0A933ZV61-F1
#
_cell.length_a   1.000
_cell.length_b   1.000
_cell.length_c   1.000
_cell.angle_alpha   90.00
_cell.angle_beta   90.00
_cell.angle_gamma   90.00
#
_symmetry.space_group_name_H-M   'P 1'
#
loop_
_entity.id
_entity.type
_entity.pdbx_description
1 polymer ?
#
loop_
_entity_poly.entity_id
_entity_poly.type
_entity_poly.pdbx_seq_one_letter_code
_entity_poly.pdbx_strand_id
1 'polypeptide(L)' 'MRGRPDGGRGGDGGGIIFEVDENVQTLLDFQYRQHFTAESGSNGSSNNK' A
#
# COMPACT_ATOMS: atom_id res chain seq x y z
N MET A 1 -29.16 -23.23 -9.48
CA MET A 1 -28.11 -23.36 -8.45
C MET A 1 -27.66 -21.96 -8.06
N ARG A 2 -27.72 -21.59 -6.77
CA ARG A 2 -27.02 -20.39 -6.29
C ARG A 2 -25.56 -20.80 -6.06
N GLY A 3 -24.63 -20.18 -6.77
CA GLY A 3 -23.20 -20.39 -6.54
C GLY A 3 -22.84 -19.99 -5.11
N ARG A 4 -21.97 -20.77 -4.47
CA ARG A 4 -21.44 -20.40 -3.15
C ARG A 4 -20.52 -19.17 -3.34
N PRO A 5 -20.54 -18.18 -2.44
CA PRO A 5 -19.59 -17.08 -2.49
C PRO A 5 -18.19 -17.63 -2.17
N ASP A 6 -17.40 -17.89 -3.21
CA ASP A 6 -16.07 -18.52 -3.11
C ASP A 6 -14.90 -17.51 -3.12
N GLY A 7 -15.21 -16.21 -3.06
CA GLY A 7 -14.22 -15.14 -3.07
C GLY A 7 -13.48 -14.98 -1.74
N GLY A 8 -12.14 -15.01 -1.78
CA GLY A 8 -11.27 -14.70 -0.65
C GLY A 8 -11.08 -13.19 -0.43
N ARG A 9 -10.61 -12.82 0.77
CA ARG A 9 -10.25 -11.43 1.08
C ARG A 9 -8.98 -11.04 0.31
N GLY A 10 -8.92 -9.80 -0.16
CA GLY A 10 -7.68 -9.20 -0.66
C GLY A 10 -6.69 -8.94 0.49
N GLY A 11 -5.42 -8.78 0.13
CA GLY A 11 -4.37 -8.40 1.06
C GLY A 11 -4.37 -6.90 1.34
N ASP A 12 -3.82 -6.51 2.48
CA ASP A 12 -3.64 -5.11 2.84
C ASP A 12 -2.57 -4.45 1.94
N GLY A 13 -2.76 -3.17 1.65
CA GLY A 13 -1.78 -2.35 0.93
C GLY A 13 -0.66 -1.84 1.85
N GLY A 14 0.37 -1.26 1.24
CA GLY A 14 1.44 -0.60 1.96
C GLY A 14 1.01 0.72 2.60
N GLY A 15 1.79 1.17 3.58
CA GLY A 15 1.66 2.49 4.20
C GLY A 15 2.80 3.43 3.80
N ILE A 16 2.56 4.73 3.90
CA ILE A 16 3.60 5.76 3.79
C ILE A 16 3.86 6.29 5.19
N ILE A 17 5.10 6.20 5.65
CA ILE A 17 5.52 6.63 6.98
C ILE A 17 6.67 7.62 6.80
N PHE A 18 6.63 8.69 7.58
CA PHE A 18 7.73 9.64 7.70
C PHE A 18 8.45 9.39 9.02
N GLU A 19 9.76 9.31 8.97
CA GLU A 19 10.63 9.19 10.13
C GLU A 19 11.42 10.49 10.29
N VAL A 20 11.68 10.86 11.55
CA VAL A 20 12.52 12.03 11.87
C VAL A 20 13.97 11.62 11.74
N ASP A 21 14.73 12.34 10.93
CA ASP A 21 16.18 12.15 10.78
C ASP A 21 16.90 13.48 11.07
N GLU A 22 17.78 13.47 12.06
CA GLU A 22 18.57 14.65 12.48
C GLU A 22 19.58 15.11 11.40
N ASN A 23 19.90 14.25 10.43
CA ASN A 23 20.82 14.59 9.34
C ASN A 23 20.10 15.30 8.18
N VAL A 24 18.77 15.31 8.16
CA VAL A 24 17.99 15.99 7.13
C VAL A 24 17.83 17.47 7.51
N GLN A 25 18.53 18.33 6.77
CA GLN A 25 18.60 19.77 7.09
C GLN A 25 17.54 20.60 6.34
N THR A 26 16.95 20.07 5.27
CA THR A 26 16.01 20.81 4.40
C THR A 26 14.91 19.90 3.86
N LEU A 27 13.80 20.49 3.43
CA LEU A 27 12.68 19.77 2.79
C LEU A 27 12.81 19.71 1.25
N LEU A 28 13.98 20.01 0.69
CA LEU A 28 14.18 20.09 -0.77
C LEU A 28 13.83 18.75 -1.47
N ASP A 29 14.10 17.63 -0.82
CA ASP A 29 13.79 16.31 -1.37
C ASP A 29 12.27 16.12 -1.61
N PHE A 30 11.41 16.68 -0.76
CA PHE A 30 9.96 16.67 -0.92
C PHE A 30 9.47 17.64 -2.00
N GLN A 31 10.24 18.69 -2.26
CA GLN A 31 9.94 19.62 -3.35
C GLN A 31 10.25 19.00 -4.71
N TYR A 32 11.35 18.27 -4.84
CA TYR A 32 11.71 17.55 -6.07
C TYR A 32 10.91 16.26 -6.28
N ARG A 33 10.49 15.60 -5.19
CA ARG A 33 9.65 14.39 -5.23
C ARG A 33 8.37 14.64 -4.42
N GLN A 34 7.33 15.05 -5.11
CA GLN A 34 6.05 15.42 -4.49
C GLN A 34 5.10 14.23 -4.29
N HIS A 35 5.25 13.18 -5.10
CA HIS A 35 4.35 12.02 -5.07
C HIS A 35 5.03 10.82 -4.45
N PHE A 36 4.53 10.41 -3.30
CA PHE A 36 4.87 9.17 -2.62
C PHE A 36 3.67 8.25 -2.72
N THR A 37 3.87 7.05 -3.25
CA THR A 37 2.80 6.07 -3.44
C THR A 37 3.24 4.76 -2.79
N ALA A 38 2.42 4.25 -1.89
CA ALA A 38 2.61 2.91 -1.34
C ALA A 38 2.08 1.84 -2.29
N GLU A 39 2.51 0.60 -2.07
CA GLU A 39 2.04 -0.52 -2.87
C GLU A 39 0.55 -0.81 -2.65
N SER A 40 -0.15 -1.15 -3.72
CA SER A 40 -1.54 -1.61 -3.63
C SER A 40 -1.62 -2.94 -2.89
N GLY A 41 -2.70 -3.14 -2.14
CA GLY A 41 -3.04 -4.45 -1.62
C GLY A 41 -3.32 -5.46 -2.73
N SER A 42 -3.23 -6.75 -2.42
CA SER A 42 -3.52 -7.79 -3.40
C SER A 42 -5.04 -7.94 -3.60
N ASN A 43 -5.43 -8.29 -4.82
CA ASN A 43 -6.82 -8.63 -5.11
C ASN A 43 -7.22 -9.89 -4.34
N GLY A 44 -8.47 -9.95 -3.88
CA GLY A 44 -9.05 -11.18 -3.35
C GLY A 44 -9.12 -12.25 -4.44
N SER A 45 -8.59 -13.43 -4.17
CA SER A 45 -8.65 -14.58 -5.08
C SER A 45 -9.77 -15.53 -4.68
N SER A 46 -10.47 -16.11 -5.66
CA SER A 46 -11.41 -17.21 -5.44
C SER A 46 -10.64 -18.53 -5.41
N ASN A 47 -10.96 -19.41 -4.45
CA ASN A 47 -10.19 -20.60 -4.05
C ASN A 47 -8.94 -20.32 -3.20
N ASN A 48 -9.14 -20.02 -1.91
CA ASN A 48 -8.29 -20.43 -0.77
C ASN A 48 -6.77 -20.61 -1.07
N LYS A 49 -6.16 -19.63 -1.73
CA LYS A 49 -4.77 -19.61 -2.14
C LYS A 49 -4.27 -18.18 -2.21
#